data_AF-A0A667GFU7-F1
#
_entry.id   AF-A0A667GFU7-F1
#
_cell.length_a   1.000
_cell.length_b   1.000
_cell.length_c   1.000
_cell.angle_alpha   90.00
_cell.angle_beta   90.00
_cell.angle_gamma   90.00
#
_symmetry.space_group_name_H-M   'P 1'
#
loop_
_entity.id
_entity.type
_entity.pdbx_description
1 polymer ?
#
loop_
_entity_poly.entity_id
_entity_poly.type
_entity_poly.pdbx_seq_one_letter_code
_entity_poly.pdbx_strand_id
1 'polypeptide(L)'
;MCSWDTRQMFFGAGTKLLVEPQSQPPATPSVFIMRNGTTVACLVKDFYPKDIDIKLESTKKLEEFDPAIVVSPSGKYSAVKLGRYEDPNSVTCSVEHNSKIVSSTNFEPRTNSSATVHHSSQFTAGNVNMLSLTVLGLRMVFAKSLAINFLLTAKLFFF
;
A
#
# COMPACT_ATOMS: atom_id res chain seq x y z
N MET A 1 -9.29 -53.19 -4.99
CA MET A 1 -7.95 -52.87 -5.52
C MET A 1 -8.10 -51.62 -6.39
N CYS A 2 -7.64 -50.46 -5.94
CA CYS A 2 -7.64 -49.27 -6.79
C CYS A 2 -6.51 -49.42 -7.82
N SER A 3 -6.88 -49.50 -9.10
CA SER A 3 -5.94 -49.55 -10.21
C SER A 3 -5.43 -48.13 -10.47
N TRP A 4 -4.18 -47.87 -10.11
CA TRP A 4 -3.50 -46.60 -10.41
C TRP A 4 -3.07 -46.62 -11.88
N ASP A 5 -3.98 -46.27 -12.79
CA ASP A 5 -3.64 -46.04 -14.21
C ASP A 5 -2.90 -44.69 -14.30
N THR A 6 -1.59 -44.69 -14.07
CA THR A 6 -0.72 -43.53 -14.28
C THR A 6 -0.33 -43.45 -15.75
N ARG A 7 -1.24 -42.99 -16.61
CA ARG A 7 -0.89 -42.68 -18.00
C ARG A 7 0.12 -41.54 -18.04
N GLN A 8 1.17 -41.73 -18.84
CA GLN A 8 2.22 -40.74 -19.02
C GLN A 8 1.66 -39.49 -19.72
N MET A 9 1.86 -38.31 -19.12
CA MET A 9 1.53 -37.03 -19.72
C MET A 9 2.76 -36.47 -20.45
N PHE A 10 2.60 -36.08 -21.71
CA PHE A 10 3.62 -35.40 -22.50
C PHE A 10 3.24 -33.93 -22.65
N PHE A 11 4.04 -33.04 -22.08
CA PHE A 11 3.83 -31.61 -22.17
C PHE A 11 4.56 -31.02 -23.39
N GLY A 12 3.89 -30.10 -24.09
CA GLY A 12 4.50 -29.33 -25.18
C GLY A 12 5.28 -28.10 -24.67
N ALA A 13 5.70 -27.24 -25.59
CA ALA A 13 6.47 -26.02 -25.28
C ALA A 13 5.69 -24.96 -24.48
N GLY A 14 4.35 -25.04 -24.47
CA GLY A 14 3.47 -24.06 -23.82
C GLY A 14 3.19 -22.82 -24.68
N THR A 15 2.24 -22.00 -24.23
CA THR A 15 1.84 -20.76 -24.90
C THR A 15 1.93 -19.60 -23.92
N LYS A 16 2.70 -18.57 -24.27
CA LYS A 16 2.78 -17.33 -23.50
C LYS A 16 1.66 -16.40 -23.91
N LEU A 17 0.68 -16.20 -23.03
CA LEU A 17 -0.39 -15.24 -23.21
C LEU A 17 -0.07 -13.97 -22.41
N LEU A 18 -0.06 -12.82 -23.07
CA LEU A 18 0.03 -11.50 -22.45
C LEU A 18 -1.30 -10.78 -22.68
N VAL A 19 -1.95 -10.36 -21.59
CA VAL A 19 -3.24 -9.68 -21.64
C VAL A 19 -3.01 -8.18 -21.47
N GLU A 20 -3.50 -7.37 -22.40
CA GLU A 20 -3.45 -5.92 -22.32
C GLU A 20 -4.78 -5.35 -21.77
N PRO A 21 -4.74 -4.19 -21.10
CA PRO A 21 -5.95 -3.52 -20.62
C PRO A 21 -6.85 -3.07 -21.77
N GLN A 22 -8.15 -2.98 -21.49
CA GLN A 22 -9.12 -2.42 -22.42
C GLN A 22 -8.78 -0.95 -22.77
N SER A 23 -9.20 -0.52 -23.97
CA SER A 23 -9.12 0.89 -24.36
C SER A 23 -9.89 1.77 -23.39
N GLN A 24 -9.26 2.85 -22.94
CA GLN A 24 -9.78 3.77 -21.95
C GLN A 24 -9.28 5.19 -22.23
N PRO A 25 -9.90 6.24 -21.64
CA PRO A 25 -9.43 7.60 -21.79
C PRO A 25 -7.98 7.78 -21.27
N PRO A 26 -7.19 8.70 -21.85
CA PRO A 26 -5.86 9.01 -21.37
C PRO A 26 -5.86 9.38 -19.88
N ALA A 27 -4.95 8.79 -19.12
CA ALA A 27 -4.80 9.01 -17.69
C ALA A 27 -3.38 9.51 -17.39
N THR A 28 -3.30 10.66 -16.71
CA THR A 28 -2.03 11.26 -16.30
C THR A 28 -1.43 10.50 -15.11
N PRO A 29 -0.13 10.16 -15.14
CA PRO A 29 0.53 9.44 -14.07
C PRO A 29 0.63 10.24 -12.76
N SER A 30 0.65 9.53 -11.64
CA SER A 30 1.18 10.05 -10.37
C SER A 30 2.61 9.57 -10.16
N VAL A 31 3.55 10.49 -9.93
CA VAL A 31 5.00 10.19 -9.90
C VAL A 31 5.55 10.37 -8.49
N PHE A 32 6.19 9.32 -7.98
CA PHE A 32 6.79 9.29 -6.65
C PHE A 32 8.25 8.84 -6.73
N ILE A 33 9.12 9.51 -5.99
CA ILE A 33 10.53 9.13 -5.87
C ILE A 33 10.79 8.51 -4.49
N MET A 34 11.52 7.39 -4.48
CA MET A 34 11.92 6.68 -3.26
C MET A 34 13.44 6.53 -3.26
N ARG A 35 14.06 6.68 -2.09
CA ARG A 35 15.51 6.65 -1.92
C ARG A 35 15.90 5.70 -0.80
N ASN A 36 16.90 4.86 -1.02
CA ASN A 36 17.49 3.98 -0.02
C ASN A 36 18.99 3.82 -0.27
N GLY A 37 19.81 4.52 0.53
CA GLY A 37 21.25 4.61 0.30
C GLY A 37 21.54 5.18 -1.09
N THR A 38 22.33 4.47 -1.89
CA THR A 38 22.65 4.86 -3.28
C THR A 38 21.57 4.48 -4.30
N THR A 39 20.55 3.73 -3.89
CA THR A 39 19.48 3.27 -4.79
C THR A 39 18.32 4.26 -4.80
N VAL A 40 17.91 4.65 -6.00
CA VAL A 40 16.75 5.52 -6.23
C VAL A 40 15.76 4.80 -7.12
N ALA A 41 14.49 4.83 -6.73
CA ALA A 41 13.38 4.27 -7.50
C ALA A 41 12.40 5.39 -7.85
N CYS A 42 11.93 5.41 -9.11
CA CYS A 42 10.81 6.22 -9.53
C CYS A 42 9.59 5.33 -9.79
N LEU A 43 8.54 5.52 -8.98
CA LEU A 43 7.25 4.86 -9.12
C LEU A 43 6.30 5.77 -9.90
N VAL A 44 5.74 5.23 -10.98
CA VAL A 44 4.78 5.91 -11.85
C VAL A 44 3.48 5.14 -11.82
N LYS A 45 2.43 5.74 -11.27
CA LYS A 45 1.18 5.06 -10.92
C LYS A 45 0.02 5.51 -11.82
N ASP A 46 -0.77 4.52 -12.24
CA ASP A 46 -2.09 4.67 -12.88
C ASP A 46 -2.13 5.57 -14.14
N PHE A 47 -1.31 5.26 -15.15
CA PHE A 47 -1.28 5.98 -16.43
C PHE A 47 -1.84 5.17 -17.61
N TYR A 48 -2.29 5.87 -18.65
CA TYR A 48 -2.74 5.26 -19.91
C TYR A 48 -2.61 6.25 -21.08
N PRO A 49 -2.04 5.90 -22.25
CA PRO A 49 -1.67 4.55 -22.72
C PRO A 49 -0.31 4.06 -22.21
N LYS A 50 0.13 2.87 -22.67
CA LYS A 50 1.36 2.17 -22.24
C LYS A 50 2.65 2.94 -22.52
N ASP A 51 2.67 3.71 -23.61
CA ASP A 51 3.85 4.44 -24.05
C ASP A 51 4.19 5.57 -23.07
N ILE A 52 5.40 5.56 -22.53
CA ILE A 52 5.84 6.44 -21.46
C ILE A 52 7.36 6.57 -21.46
N ASP A 53 7.87 7.77 -21.19
CA ASP A 53 9.29 8.04 -21.02
C ASP A 53 9.58 8.49 -19.58
N ILE A 54 10.42 7.73 -18.88
CA ILE A 54 10.75 7.94 -17.47
C ILE A 54 12.23 8.29 -17.37
N LYS A 55 12.53 9.51 -16.95
CA LYS A 55 13.89 10.06 -16.82
C LYS A 55 14.24 10.22 -15.35
N LEU A 56 15.36 9.63 -14.94
CA LEU A 56 16.01 9.93 -13.67
C LEU A 56 17.23 10.79 -13.96
N GLU A 57 17.11 12.09 -13.69
CA GLU A 57 18.17 13.07 -13.98
C GLU A 57 19.12 13.18 -12.77
N SER A 58 20.42 13.02 -13.03
CA SER A 58 21.48 13.19 -12.04
C SER A 58 22.82 13.43 -12.72
N THR A 59 23.70 14.18 -12.07
CA THR A 59 25.06 14.49 -12.56
C THR A 59 25.99 13.28 -12.49
N LYS A 60 25.73 12.32 -11.58
CA LYS A 60 26.62 11.19 -11.25
C LYS A 60 25.84 9.88 -11.17
N LYS A 61 25.57 9.33 -12.34
CA LYS A 61 24.91 8.02 -12.53
C LYS A 61 25.93 6.90 -12.47
N LEU A 62 25.69 5.92 -11.60
CA LEU A 62 26.48 4.68 -11.52
C LEU A 62 25.88 3.61 -12.44
N GLU A 63 24.58 3.37 -12.29
CA GLU A 63 23.85 2.31 -12.99
C GLU A 63 22.36 2.70 -13.12
N GLU A 64 21.69 2.33 -14.21
CA GLU A 64 20.25 2.54 -14.37
C GLU A 64 19.66 1.36 -15.11
N PHE A 65 18.48 0.93 -14.67
CA PHE A 65 17.80 -0.26 -15.17
C PHE A 65 16.60 0.13 -16.02
N ASP A 66 16.23 -0.76 -16.94
CA ASP A 66 15.03 -0.61 -17.75
C ASP A 66 13.76 -0.57 -16.88
N PRO A 67 12.77 0.26 -17.24
CA PRO A 67 11.55 0.36 -16.46
C PRO A 67 10.71 -0.93 -16.58
N ALA A 68 10.25 -1.44 -15.44
CA ALA A 68 9.28 -2.53 -15.40
C ALA A 68 7.87 -1.97 -15.42
N ILE A 69 7.08 -2.33 -16.43
CA ILE A 69 5.68 -1.87 -16.60
C ILE A 69 4.73 -3.04 -16.30
N VAL A 70 3.72 -2.78 -15.49
CA VAL A 70 2.68 -3.74 -15.08
C VAL A 70 1.29 -3.12 -15.19
N VAL A 71 0.27 -3.98 -15.30
CA VAL A 71 -1.13 -3.55 -15.22
C VAL A 71 -1.52 -3.46 -13.74
N SER A 72 -1.99 -2.29 -13.31
CA SER A 72 -2.48 -2.07 -11.95
C SER A 72 -3.91 -2.60 -11.79
N PRO A 73 -4.37 -2.89 -10.56
CA PRO A 73 -5.75 -3.30 -10.30
C PRO A 73 -6.81 -2.29 -10.74
N SER A 74 -6.42 -1.03 -10.99
CA SER A 74 -7.31 -0.01 -11.54
C SER A 74 -7.60 -0.19 -13.04
N GLY A 75 -6.95 -1.17 -13.69
CA GLY A 75 -7.04 -1.40 -15.13
C GLY A 75 -6.12 -0.50 -15.96
N LYS A 76 -5.22 0.26 -15.33
CA LYS A 76 -4.25 1.16 -15.98
C LYS A 76 -2.84 0.57 -15.93
N TYR A 77 -1.87 1.24 -16.53
CA TYR A 77 -0.46 0.87 -16.39
C TYR A 77 0.17 1.53 -15.17
N SER A 78 1.15 0.85 -14.59
CA SER A 78 2.06 1.40 -13.58
C SER A 78 3.46 0.91 -13.88
N ALA A 79 4.45 1.72 -13.57
CA ALA A 79 5.84 1.44 -13.91
C ALA A 79 6.77 1.78 -12.75
N VAL A 80 7.88 1.05 -12.66
CA VAL A 80 8.97 1.36 -11.74
C VAL A 80 10.28 1.38 -12.51
N LYS A 81 11.02 2.48 -12.39
CA LYS A 81 12.39 2.61 -12.89
C LYS A 81 13.37 2.72 -11.72
N LEU A 82 14.47 1.97 -11.78
CA LEU A 82 15.47 1.88 -10.72
C LEU A 82 16.82 2.38 -11.24
N GLY A 83 17.61 3.00 -10.36
CA GLY A 83 18.99 3.34 -10.65
C GLY A 83 19.82 3.49 -9.38
N ARG A 84 21.14 3.49 -9.55
CA ARG A 84 22.14 3.73 -8.52
C ARG A 84 22.88 5.02 -8.84
N TYR A 85 22.97 5.89 -7.83
CA TYR A 85 23.54 7.22 -7.96
C TYR A 85 24.51 7.49 -6.81
N GLU A 86 25.58 8.23 -7.08
CA GLU A 86 26.52 8.65 -6.04
C GLU A 86 25.86 9.63 -5.07
N ASP A 87 25.06 10.54 -5.62
CA ASP A 87 24.27 11.51 -4.87
C ASP A 87 22.77 11.26 -5.09
N PRO A 88 22.12 10.45 -4.23
CA PRO A 88 20.70 10.11 -4.37
C PRO A 88 19.77 11.30 -4.11
N ASN A 89 20.24 12.34 -3.40
CA ASN A 89 19.43 13.48 -3.01
C ASN A 89 19.26 14.50 -4.15
N SER A 90 20.22 14.58 -5.07
CA SER A 90 20.11 15.40 -6.28
C SER A 90 19.28 14.76 -7.39
N VAL A 91 18.92 13.47 -7.26
CA VAL A 91 18.13 12.78 -8.28
C VAL A 91 16.70 13.32 -8.30
N THR A 92 16.27 13.75 -9.48
CA THR A 92 14.89 14.11 -9.81
C THR A 92 14.30 13.07 -10.77
N CYS A 93 13.02 12.76 -10.62
CA CYS A 93 12.31 11.94 -11.59
C CYS A 93 11.30 12.80 -12.36
N SER A 94 11.44 12.80 -13.68
CA SER A 94 10.54 13.43 -14.63
C SER A 94 9.93 12.36 -15.54
N VAL A 95 8.64 12.46 -15.78
CA VAL A 95 7.90 11.51 -16.60
C VAL A 95 7.20 12.26 -17.72
N GLU A 96 7.51 11.90 -18.96
CA GLU A 96 6.85 12.41 -20.15
C GLU A 96 5.81 11.40 -20.63
N HIS A 97 4.54 11.84 -20.65
CA HIS A 97 3.41 11.00 -21.03
C HIS A 97 2.36 11.84 -21.77
N ASN A 98 1.99 11.43 -22.99
CA ASN A 98 1.10 12.21 -23.87
C ASN A 98 1.53 13.69 -24.01
N SER A 99 2.83 13.93 -24.23
CA SER A 99 3.42 15.29 -24.35
C SER A 99 3.23 16.19 -23.13
N LYS A 100 2.91 15.61 -21.96
CA LYS A 100 2.89 16.30 -20.67
C LYS A 100 4.02 15.78 -19.79
N ILE A 101 4.73 16.71 -19.16
CA ILE A 101 5.80 16.39 -18.21
C ILE A 101 5.23 16.48 -16.80
N VAL A 102 5.34 15.38 -16.06
CA VAL A 102 4.96 15.29 -14.65
C VAL A 102 6.21 15.02 -13.83
N SER A 103 6.54 15.94 -12.92
CA SER A 103 7.69 15.79 -12.03
C SER A 103 7.30 15.08 -10.74
N SER A 104 8.25 14.36 -10.14
CA SER A 104 8.04 13.65 -8.88
C SER A 104 7.72 14.58 -7.72
N THR A 105 6.69 14.26 -6.96
CA THR A 105 6.56 14.75 -5.58
C THR A 105 7.48 13.93 -4.68
N ASN A 106 8.27 14.60 -3.83
CA ASN A 106 9.03 13.91 -2.79
C ASN A 106 8.04 13.14 -1.90
N PHE A 107 8.12 11.82 -1.94
CA PHE A 107 7.45 10.99 -0.96
C PHE A 107 8.26 11.09 0.34
N GLU A 108 7.95 12.07 1.18
CA GLU A 108 8.37 11.98 2.57
C GLU A 108 7.55 10.86 3.21
N PRO A 109 8.19 9.77 3.70
CA PRO A 109 7.51 8.91 4.65
C PRO A 109 7.23 9.80 5.85
N ARG A 110 5.99 10.26 5.98
CA ARG A 110 5.59 11.10 7.10
C ARG A 110 5.72 10.27 8.38
N THR A 111 6.89 10.31 9.00
CA THR A 111 7.14 9.73 10.32
C THR A 111 6.34 10.45 11.40
N ASN A 112 5.76 11.62 11.10
CA ASN A 112 4.88 12.38 12.00
C ASN A 112 3.61 12.93 11.32
N SER A 113 2.95 12.20 10.41
CA SER A 113 1.53 12.51 10.18
C SER A 113 0.70 12.02 11.35
N SER A 114 0.35 12.94 12.24
CA SER A 114 -1.00 12.97 12.81
C SER A 114 -2.01 13.29 11.70
N ALA A 115 -2.03 12.47 10.66
CA ALA A 115 -3.16 12.35 9.77
C ALA A 115 -3.98 11.24 10.40
N THR A 116 -5.18 11.57 10.85
CA THR A 116 -6.23 10.58 11.11
C THR A 116 -6.25 9.62 9.93
N VAL A 117 -5.69 8.42 10.17
CA VAL A 117 -5.66 7.34 9.19
C VAL A 117 -7.12 7.03 8.89
N HIS A 118 -7.62 7.45 7.73
CA HIS A 118 -8.82 6.86 7.16
C HIS A 118 -8.45 5.44 6.72
N HIS A 119 -8.38 4.55 7.70
CA HIS A 119 -8.27 3.12 7.51
C HIS A 119 -9.63 2.66 6.99
N SER A 120 -9.85 2.73 5.68
CA SER A 120 -11.07 2.19 5.06
C SER A 120 -11.07 0.66 4.96
N SER A 121 -10.15 -0.02 5.62
CA SER A 121 -10.23 -1.44 5.93
C SER A 121 -10.96 -1.64 7.27
N GLN A 122 -12.21 -1.17 7.34
CA GLN A 122 -13.16 -1.69 8.33
C GLN A 122 -13.69 -3.02 7.79
N PHE A 123 -12.84 -4.04 7.79
CA PHE A 123 -13.32 -5.41 7.90
C PHE A 123 -13.83 -5.54 9.33
N THR A 124 -15.15 -5.62 9.51
CA THR A 124 -15.77 -6.13 10.74
C THR A 124 -15.49 -7.64 10.84
N ALA A 125 -14.21 -7.99 10.99
CA ALA A 125 -13.86 -9.27 11.58
C ALA A 125 -14.29 -9.16 13.04
N GLY A 126 -15.30 -9.96 13.43
CA GLY A 126 -15.83 -10.03 14.78
C GLY A 126 -14.78 -10.56 15.75
N ASN A 127 -13.79 -9.73 16.07
CA ASN A 127 -12.81 -9.97 17.10
C ASN A 127 -12.82 -8.75 18.02
N VAL A 128 -13.90 -8.63 18.79
CA VAL A 128 -13.94 -7.73 19.95
C VAL A 128 -12.78 -8.12 20.86
N ASN A 129 -11.80 -7.23 21.00
CA ASN A 129 -10.62 -7.47 21.81
C ASN A 129 -11.10 -7.90 23.22
N MET A 130 -10.78 -9.12 23.65
CA MET A 130 -11.27 -9.72 24.90
C MET A 130 -10.99 -8.83 26.13
N LEU A 131 -9.93 -8.01 26.04
CA LEU A 131 -9.57 -6.99 27.03
C LEU A 131 -10.58 -5.83 27.13
N SER A 132 -11.31 -5.51 26.07
CA SER A 132 -12.33 -4.46 26.06
C SER A 132 -13.61 -4.90 26.78
N LEU A 133 -14.02 -6.17 26.61
CA LEU A 133 -15.17 -6.74 27.31
C LEU A 133 -14.92 -6.88 28.82
N THR A 134 -13.70 -7.28 29.21
CA THR A 134 -13.33 -7.36 30.64
C THR A 134 -13.28 -5.99 31.30
N VAL A 135 -12.77 -4.96 30.61
CA VAL A 135 -12.78 -3.57 31.12
C VAL A 135 -14.20 -3.03 31.25
N LEU A 136 -15.09 -3.30 30.29
CA LEU A 136 -16.49 -2.88 30.38
C LEU A 136 -17.22 -3.57 31.53
N GLY A 137 -17.00 -4.87 31.73
CA GLY A 137 -17.52 -5.62 32.86
C GLY A 137 -17.02 -5.08 34.20
N LEU A 138 -15.73 -4.80 34.30
CA LEU A 138 -15.12 -4.27 35.52
C LEU A 138 -15.68 -2.88 35.91
N ARG A 139 -15.91 -1.99 34.94
CA ARG A 139 -16.54 -0.67 35.16
C ARG A 139 -17.97 -0.80 35.69
N MET A 140 -18.73 -1.76 35.16
CA MET A 140 -20.10 -2.01 35.63
C MET A 140 -20.12 -2.55 37.05
N VAL A 141 -19.19 -3.46 37.40
CA VAL A 141 -19.06 -4.00 38.76
C VAL A 141 -18.66 -2.91 39.75
N PHE A 142 -17.67 -2.08 39.43
CA PHE A 142 -17.26 -0.98 40.31
C PHE A 142 -18.40 0.02 40.55
N ALA A 143 -19.16 0.40 39.51
CA ALA A 143 -20.30 1.30 39.65
C ALA A 143 -21.38 0.72 40.58
N LYS A 144 -21.68 -0.58 40.45
CA LYS A 144 -22.64 -1.26 41.33
C LYS A 144 -22.14 -1.34 42.78
N SER A 145 -20.87 -1.66 42.99
CA SER A 145 -20.29 -1.74 44.33
C SER A 145 -20.27 -0.39 45.04
N LEU A 146 -19.96 0.69 44.32
CA LEU A 146 -20.01 2.04 44.88
C LEU A 146 -21.44 2.44 45.27
N ALA A 147 -22.44 2.13 44.43
CA ALA A 147 -23.83 2.42 44.73
C ALA A 147 -24.33 1.66 45.98
N ILE A 148 -23.98 0.39 46.12
CA ILE A 148 -24.38 -0.44 47.28
C ILE A 148 -23.69 0.07 48.55
N ASN A 149 -22.38 0.35 48.51
CA ASN A 149 -21.67 0.90 49.66
C ASN A 149 -22.22 2.27 50.08
N PHE A 150 -22.56 3.13 49.11
CA PHE A 150 -23.18 4.42 49.40
C PHE A 150 -24.57 4.27 50.01
N LEU A 151 -25.41 3.36 49.48
CA LEU A 151 -26.73 3.08 50.02
C LEU A 151 -26.66 2.51 51.45
N LEU A 152 -25.74 1.58 51.70
CA LEU A 152 -25.51 1.00 53.03
C LEU A 152 -25.04 2.07 54.03
N THR A 153 -24.12 2.95 53.60
CA THR A 153 -23.63 4.05 54.43
C THR A 153 -24.75 5.04 54.73
N ALA A 154 -25.53 5.45 53.72
CA ALA A 154 -26.67 6.34 53.92
C ALA A 154 -27.72 5.72 54.87
N LYS A 155 -28.05 4.43 54.71
CA LYS A 155 -29.00 3.74 55.60
C LYS A 155 -28.50 3.69 57.05
N LEU A 156 -27.19 3.54 57.27
CA LEU A 156 -26.58 3.52 58.61
C LEU A 156 -26.52 4.90 59.27
N PHE A 157 -26.59 5.98 58.49
CA PHE A 157 -26.56 7.36 58.97
C PHE A 157 -27.96 7.98 59.15
N PHE A 158 -28.95 7.54 58.38
CA PHE A 158 -30.32 8.09 58.39
C PHE A 158 -31.34 7.22 59.17
N PHE A 159 -30.92 6.10 59.76
CA PHE A 159 -31.74 5.21 60.60
C PHE A 159 -30.92 4.74 61.80
#